data_AF-A0A386ZI34-F1
#
_entry.id   AF-A0A386ZI34-F1
#
_cell.length_a   1.000
_cell.length_b   1.000
_cell.length_c   1.000
_cell.angle_alpha   90.00
_cell.angle_beta   90.00
_cell.angle_gamma   90.00
#
_symmetry.space_group_name_H-M   'P 1'
#
loop_
_entity.id
_entity.type
_entity.pdbx_description
1 polymer ?
#
loop_
_entity_poly.entity_id
_entity_poly.type
_entity_poly.pdbx_seq_one_letter_code
_entity_poly.pdbx_strand_id
1 'polypeptide(L)' 'MTPSPHPLQAELAEPQDVLNLLTPAESEQLLTLLRRAKLTQQRNLDAAIDSGLEALPRLVRIPARKILFGR' A
#
# COMPACT_ATOMS: atom_id res chain seq x y z
N MET A 1 -28.84 4.44 -14.55
CA MET A 1 -28.29 3.71 -13.38
C MET A 1 -26.80 3.57 -13.64
N THR A 2 -25.95 4.34 -12.97
CA THR A 2 -24.49 4.20 -13.09
C THR A 2 -24.08 2.89 -12.41
N PRO A 3 -23.29 2.02 -13.05
CA PRO A 3 -22.81 0.80 -12.41
C PRO A 3 -21.98 1.15 -11.18
N SER A 4 -22.27 0.52 -10.04
CA SER A 4 -21.41 0.64 -8.86
C SER A 4 -20.02 0.12 -9.22
N PRO A 5 -18.94 0.88 -8.95
CA PRO A 5 -17.59 0.48 -9.29
C PRO A 5 -17.19 -0.81 -8.55
N HIS A 6 -16.44 -1.68 -9.22
CA HIS A 6 -15.97 -2.93 -8.61
C HIS A 6 -15.08 -2.63 -7.40
N PRO A 7 -15.18 -3.37 -6.27
CA PRO A 7 -14.44 -3.06 -5.04
C PRO A 7 -12.91 -3.06 -5.21
N LEU A 8 -12.39 -3.78 -6.20
CA LEU A 8 -10.95 -3.80 -6.53
C LEU A 8 -10.49 -2.65 -7.44
N GLN A 9 -11.40 -1.89 -8.05
CA GLN A 9 -11.06 -0.90 -9.06
C GLN A 9 -10.28 0.30 -8.52
N ALA A 10 -10.45 0.62 -7.24
CA ALA A 10 -9.63 1.63 -6.56
C ALA A 10 -8.22 1.13 -6.24
N GLU A 11 -8.01 -0.19 -6.19
CA GLU A 11 -6.79 -0.82 -5.71
C GLU A 11 -5.92 -1.38 -6.84
N LEU A 12 -6.55 -1.80 -7.93
CA LEU A 12 -5.93 -2.40 -9.10
C LEU A 12 -6.22 -1.54 -10.33
N ALA A 13 -5.18 -1.21 -11.09
CA ALA A 13 -5.30 -0.51 -12.37
C ALA A 13 -5.69 -1.48 -13.51
N GLU A 14 -6.71 -2.30 -13.27
CA GLU A 14 -7.19 -3.33 -14.20
C GLU A 14 -8.52 -2.92 -14.84
N PRO A 15 -8.79 -3.34 -16.09
CA PRO A 15 -10.06 -3.09 -16.75
C PRO A 15 -11.24 -3.67 -15.96
N GLN A 16 -12.37 -2.95 -15.93
CA GLN A 16 -13.58 -3.40 -15.24
C GLN A 16 -14.05 -4.78 -15.72
N ASP A 17 -13.93 -5.06 -17.01
CA ASP A 17 -14.35 -6.33 -17.61
C ASP A 17 -13.56 -7.52 -17.06
N VAL A 18 -12.28 -7.31 -16.75
CA VAL A 18 -11.41 -8.32 -16.12
C VAL A 18 -11.82 -8.54 -14.67
N LEU A 19 -12.10 -7.46 -13.94
CA LEU A 19 -12.53 -7.54 -12.54
C LEU A 19 -13.90 -8.20 -12.40
N ASN A 20 -14.81 -8.00 -13.35
CA ASN A 20 -16.13 -8.63 -13.37
C ASN A 20 -16.10 -10.15 -13.61
N LEU A 21 -14.95 -10.73 -14.01
CA LEU A 21 -14.77 -12.18 -14.10
C LEU A 21 -14.66 -12.83 -12.71
N LEU A 22 -14.33 -12.04 -11.69
CA LEU A 22 -14.22 -12.54 -10.32
C LEU A 22 -15.62 -12.66 -9.70
N THR A 23 -15.84 -13.79 -9.01
CA THR A 23 -16.98 -13.92 -8.12
C THR A 23 -16.87 -12.95 -6.94
N PRO A 24 -17.98 -12.60 -6.28
CA PRO A 24 -17.93 -11.74 -5.09
C PRO A 24 -16.97 -12.25 -4.00
N ALA A 25 -16.92 -13.57 -3.79
CA ALA A 25 -16.04 -14.19 -2.81
C ALA A 25 -14.56 -14.06 -3.18
N GLU A 26 -14.20 -14.25 -4.46
CA GLU A 26 -12.83 -14.08 -4.94
C GLU A 26 -12.40 -12.61 -4.85
N SER A 27 -13.31 -11.68 -5.17
CA SER A 27 -13.05 -10.24 -5.05
C SER A 27 -12.76 -9.82 -3.60
N GLU A 28 -13.51 -10.34 -2.63
CA GLU A 28 -13.27 -10.09 -1.21
C GLU A 28 -11.94 -10.69 -0.72
N GLN A 29 -11.64 -11.92 -1.15
CA GLN A 29 -10.37 -12.58 -0.83
C GLN A 29 -9.18 -11.79 -1.38
N LEU A 30 -9.24 -11.42 -2.67
CA LEU A 30 -8.18 -10.65 -3.33
C LEU A 30 -8.02 -9.27 -2.67
N LEU A 31 -9.11 -8.60 -2.33
CA LEU A 31 -9.07 -7.32 -1.61
C LEU A 31 -8.39 -7.45 -0.25
N THR A 32 -8.67 -8.53 0.48
CA THR A 32 -8.05 -8.82 1.77
C THR A 32 -6.55 -9.07 1.63
N LEU A 33 -6.15 -9.85 0.62
CA LEU A 33 -4.74 -10.11 0.31
C LEU A 33 -4.00 -8.82 -0.08
N LEU A 34 -4.60 -7.98 -0.93
CA LEU A 34 -4.03 -6.70 -1.33
C LEU A 34 -3.81 -5.77 -0.14
N ARG A 35 -4.82 -5.62 0.73
CA ARG A 35 -4.70 -4.80 1.94
C ARG A 35 -3.58 -5.29 2.85
N ARG A 36 -3.47 -6.61 3.04
CA ARG A 36 -2.39 -7.21 3.82
C ARG A 36 -1.03 -6.95 3.19
N ALA A 37 -0.91 -7.12 1.87
CA ALA A 37 0.33 -6.86 1.14
C ALA A 37 0.76 -5.40 1.26
N LYS A 38 -0.17 -4.45 1.10
CA LYS A 38 0.11 -3.01 1.26
C LYS A 38 0.58 -2.66 2.67
N LEU A 39 -0.06 -3.20 3.71
CA LEU A 39 0.36 -3.00 5.10
C LEU A 39 1.77 -3.57 5.35
N THR A 40 2.07 -4.76 4.84
CA THR A 40 3.40 -5.35 4.94
C THR A 40 4.44 -4.51 4.20
N GLN A 41 4.14 -4.05 2.99
CA GLN A 41 5.03 -3.20 2.21
C GLN A 41 5.32 -1.88 2.94
N GLN A 42 4.31 -1.23 3.51
CA GLN A 42 4.49 0.00 4.28
C GLN A 42 5.40 -0.22 5.48
N ARG A 43 5.17 -1.29 6.26
CA ARG A 43 6.01 -1.64 7.41
C ARG A 43 7.44 -1.92 7.01
N ASN A 44 7.65 -2.64 5.91
CA ASN A 44 8.99 -2.94 5.40
C ASN A 44 9.70 -1.66 4.94
N LEU A 45 8.99 -0.73 4.30
CA LEU A 45 9.53 0.56 3.93
C LEU A 45 9.92 1.39 5.15
N ASP A 46 9.05 1.46 6.16
CA ASP A 46 9.34 2.18 7.41
C ASP A 46 10.58 1.58 8.11
N ALA A 47 10.68 0.25 8.18
CA ALA A 47 11.84 -0.43 8.74
C ALA A 47 13.13 -0.16 7.94
N ALA A 48 13.05 -0.12 6.60
CA ALA A 48 14.18 0.21 5.75
C ALA A 48 14.65 1.67 5.91
N ILE A 49 13.70 2.60 6.03
CA ILE A 49 13.98 4.01 6.36
C ILE A 49 14.69 4.09 7.71
N ASP A 50 14.17 3.42 8.72
CA ASP A 50 14.72 3.44 10.07
C ASP A 50 16.15 2.91 10.08
N SER A 51 16.39 1.77 9.43
CA SER A 51 17.73 1.19 9.27
C SER A 51 18.68 2.13 8.53
N GLY A 52 18.24 2.78 7.46
CA GLY A 52 19.05 3.77 6.74
C GLY A 52 19.42 4.99 7.61
N LEU A 53 18.51 5.43 8.47
CA LEU A 53 18.74 6.55 9.39
C LEU A 53 19.64 6.16 10.58
N GLU A 54 19.88 4.87 10.85
CA GLU A 54 20.77 4.46 11.93
C GLU A 54 22.21 4.91 11.71
N ALA A 55 22.64 5.05 10.45
CA ALA A 55 23.94 5.61 10.09
C ALA A 55 24.10 7.08 10.51
N LEU A 56 23.01 7.80 10.76
CA LEU A 56 23.03 9.20 11.15
C LEU A 56 23.13 9.38 12.68
N PRO A 57 23.77 10.46 13.15
CA PRO A 57 23.74 10.85 14.56
C PRO A 57 22.30 11.00 15.07
N ARG A 58 22.03 10.52 16.28
CA ARG A 58 20.67 10.48 16.86
C ARG A 58 19.92 11.81 16.78
N LEU A 59 20.62 12.93 17.01
CA LEU A 59 20.05 14.27 17.00
C LEU A 59 19.46 14.68 15.64
N VAL A 60 20.00 14.15 14.53
CA VAL A 60 19.56 14.52 13.18
C VAL A 60 18.62 13.51 12.53
N ARG A 61 18.35 12.37 13.17
CA ARG A 61 17.50 11.30 12.57
C ARG A 61 16.08 11.77 12.27
N ILE A 62 15.45 12.47 13.22
CA ILE A 62 14.08 12.99 13.06
C ILE A 62 14.01 14.04 11.94
N PRO A 63 14.85 15.10 11.92
CA PRO A 63 14.83 16.05 10.82
C PRO A 63 15.21 15.42 9.47
N ALA A 64 16.15 14.46 9.44
CA ALA A 64 16.51 13.74 8.22
C ALA A 64 15.33 12.91 7.67
N ARG A 65 14.57 12.22 8.54
CA ARG A 65 13.35 11.51 8.14
C ARG A 65 12.35 12.44 7.46
N LYS A 66 12.10 13.60 8.08
CA LYS A 66 11.15 14.60 7.58
C LYS A 66 11.57 15.20 6.24
N ILE A 67 12.86 15.49 6.07
CA ILE A 67 13.40 16.08 4.84
C ILE A 67 13.42 15.07 3.69
N LEU A 68 13.89 13.85 3.94
CA LEU A 68 14.13 12.85 2.89
C LEU A 68 12.86 12.09 2.49
N PHE A 69 11.92 11.90 3.43
CA PHE A 69 10.76 11.03 3.22
C PHE A 69 9.41 11.72 3.45
N GLY A 70 9.40 13.01 3.82
CA GLY A 70 8.17 13.79 3.99
C GLY A 70 7.27 13.32 5.16
N ARG A 71 7.79 12.48 6.07
CA ARG A 71 7.11 11.95 7.25
C ARG A 71 7.67 12.54 8.55
#